data_AF-A0A660DXY8-F1
#
_entry.id   AF-A0A660DXY8-F1
#
_cell.length_a   1.000
_cell.length_b   1.000
_cell.length_c   1.000
_cell.angle_alpha   90.00
_cell.angle_beta   90.00
_cell.angle_gamma   90.00
#
_symmetry.space_group_name_H-M   'P 1'
#
loop_
_entity.id
_entity.type
_entity.pdbx_description
1 polymer ?
#
loop_
_entity_poly.entity_id
_entity_poly.type
_entity_poly.pdbx_seq_one_letter_code
_entity_poly.pdbx_strand_id
1 'polypeptide(L)'
;MATINRQQQLQAGLRAIIQPEVTAQTITWPLLTQLATPTLVQLLELHGLFMPFEQQLSFTADSLPENLLKHVPDAPLIAALNAKIELVPGNNLTTTELRYPAAETVRRPIVATLRQLGVPEGKLKLSATPKPVKATPESENYYLYAHTPITLEQHLAALADLQKALTHQNNPLLQKSLLLSAFVLTEGFLKSQLVAVIPNVAANVQGHAFQTLVVRDISQKLRSPRGRADLYHLFFEGQTLPTIPHFELRNLLAHDNAATTITKGQVTYMDEDHQLTTVPFKAIIGGLRGFAEHISH
;
A
#
# COMPACT_ATOMS: atom_id res chain seq x y z
N MET A 1 -3.73 -22.88 -20.84
CA MET A 1 -3.08 -21.70 -21.46
C MET A 1 -2.74 -20.74 -20.35
N ALA A 2 -1.45 -20.49 -20.12
CA ALA A 2 -0.96 -19.75 -18.95
C ALA A 2 -1.18 -18.24 -19.12
N THR A 3 -1.99 -17.65 -18.24
CA THR A 3 -2.10 -16.21 -18.04
C THR A 3 -0.77 -15.73 -17.45
N ILE A 4 0.16 -15.32 -18.31
CA ILE A 4 1.36 -14.59 -17.85
C ILE A 4 0.84 -13.34 -17.13
N ASN A 5 1.26 -13.18 -15.87
CA ASN A 5 0.85 -12.06 -15.03
C ASN A 5 1.19 -10.74 -15.76
N ARG A 6 0.21 -9.83 -15.91
CA ARG A 6 0.38 -8.52 -16.56
C ARG A 6 1.63 -7.77 -16.05
N GLN A 7 1.98 -7.94 -14.77
CA GLN A 7 3.21 -7.38 -14.21
C GLN A 7 4.49 -7.98 -14.80
N GLN A 8 4.52 -9.28 -15.08
CA GLN A 8 5.67 -9.95 -15.71
C GLN A 8 5.84 -9.50 -17.17
N GLN A 9 4.73 -9.28 -17.89
CA GLN A 9 4.77 -8.73 -19.25
C GLN A 9 5.28 -7.29 -19.28
N LEU A 10 4.81 -6.45 -18.34
CA LEU A 10 5.30 -5.08 -18.19
C LEU A 10 6.80 -5.03 -17.84
N GLN A 11 7.25 -5.90 -16.92
CA GLN A 11 8.67 -5.99 -16.57
C GLN A 11 9.53 -6.46 -17.75
N ALA A 12 9.06 -7.43 -18.53
CA ALA A 12 9.76 -7.90 -19.72
C ALA A 12 9.83 -6.81 -20.80
N GLY A 13 8.71 -6.10 -21.04
CA GLY A 13 8.65 -4.99 -21.98
C GLY A 13 9.54 -3.82 -21.58
N LEU A 14 9.54 -3.43 -20.30
CA LEU A 14 10.41 -2.36 -19.79
C LEU A 14 11.89 -2.70 -20.02
N ARG A 15 12.30 -3.95 -19.73
CA ARG A 15 13.68 -4.41 -19.97
C ARG A 15 14.07 -4.40 -21.45
N ALA A 16 13.12 -4.70 -22.34
CA ALA A 16 13.36 -4.70 -23.78
C ALA A 16 13.57 -3.28 -24.33
N ILE A 17 12.87 -2.27 -23.76
CA ILE A 17 12.89 -0.89 -24.24
C ILE A 17 14.00 -0.07 -23.57
N ILE A 18 14.12 -0.16 -22.25
CA ILE A 18 15.18 0.51 -21.46
C ILE A 18 16.07 -0.55 -20.82
N GLN A 19 17.07 -1.00 -21.57
CA GLN A 19 18.04 -1.97 -21.07
C GLN A 19 18.86 -1.35 -19.94
N PRO A 20 18.76 -1.85 -18.70
CA PRO A 20 19.60 -1.35 -17.63
C PRO A 20 21.02 -1.88 -17.79
N GLU A 21 22.00 -1.03 -17.51
CA GLU A 21 23.36 -1.48 -17.29
C GLU A 21 23.45 -2.07 -15.88
N VAL A 22 23.68 -3.38 -15.80
CA VAL A 22 23.81 -4.10 -14.54
C VAL A 22 25.28 -4.40 -14.29
N THR A 23 25.81 -3.87 -13.19
CA THR A 23 27.11 -4.27 -12.64
C THR A 23 26.90 -5.02 -11.32
N ALA A 24 27.97 -5.60 -10.78
CA ALA A 24 27.94 -6.23 -9.45
C ALA A 24 27.49 -5.28 -8.32
N GLN A 25 27.53 -3.96 -8.53
CA GLN A 25 27.31 -2.95 -7.48
C GLN A 25 26.24 -1.92 -7.84
N THR A 26 25.73 -1.92 -9.06
CA THR A 26 24.80 -0.88 -9.54
C THR A 26 23.87 -1.39 -10.62
N ILE A 27 22.64 -0.94 -10.60
CA ILE A 27 21.75 -0.96 -11.77
C ILE A 27 21.62 0.49 -12.24
N THR A 28 21.98 0.77 -13.48
CA THR A 28 21.85 2.10 -14.07
C THR A 28 20.84 2.03 -15.20
N TRP A 29 19.73 2.73 -15.04
CA TRP A 29 18.81 3.00 -16.13
C TRP A 29 19.17 4.33 -16.81
N PRO A 30 18.99 4.44 -18.14
CA PRO A 30 19.14 5.71 -18.82
C PRO A 30 18.17 6.75 -18.24
N LEU A 31 18.59 8.02 -18.21
CA LEU A 31 17.69 9.10 -17.80
C LEU A 31 16.60 9.26 -18.86
N LEU A 32 15.33 9.38 -18.44
CA LEU A 32 14.21 9.53 -19.37
C LEU A 32 14.35 10.80 -20.22
N THR A 33 14.96 11.84 -19.65
CA THR A 33 15.26 13.09 -20.35
C THR A 33 16.28 12.93 -21.49
N GLN A 34 17.07 11.85 -21.48
CA GLN A 34 18.12 11.58 -22.47
C GLN A 34 17.71 10.52 -23.51
N LEU A 35 16.57 9.85 -23.32
CA LEU A 35 16.09 8.83 -24.26
C LEU A 35 15.66 9.43 -25.60
N ALA A 36 15.86 8.70 -26.69
CA ALA A 36 15.31 9.09 -27.97
C ALA A 36 13.77 9.17 -27.90
N THR A 37 13.17 10.12 -28.61
CA THR A 37 11.72 10.34 -28.61
C THR A 37 10.92 9.09 -29.00
N PRO A 38 11.34 8.28 -30.01
CA PRO A 38 10.68 7.00 -30.29
C PRO A 38 10.66 6.03 -29.09
N THR A 39 11.72 6.00 -28.29
CA THR A 39 11.80 5.16 -27.08
C THR A 39 10.80 5.63 -26.02
N LEU A 40 10.63 6.94 -25.86
CA LEU A 40 9.63 7.50 -24.93
C LEU A 40 8.20 7.15 -25.35
N VAL A 41 7.92 7.16 -26.66
CA VAL A 41 6.61 6.74 -27.20
C VAL A 41 6.34 5.26 -26.95
N GLN A 42 7.32 4.40 -27.22
CA GLN A 42 7.20 2.95 -26.93
C GLN A 42 6.95 2.66 -25.45
N LEU A 43 7.56 3.45 -24.54
CA LEU A 43 7.28 3.33 -23.11
C LEU A 43 5.84 3.73 -22.76
N LEU A 44 5.29 4.77 -23.39
CA LEU A 44 3.87 5.12 -23.20
C LEU A 44 2.94 4.00 -23.67
N GLU A 45 3.20 3.44 -24.85
CA GLU A 45 2.42 2.34 -25.43
C GLU A 45 2.46 1.09 -24.55
N LEU A 46 3.62 0.77 -23.96
CA LEU A 46 3.76 -0.34 -23.00
C LEU A 46 2.83 -0.15 -21.79
N HIS A 47 2.62 1.09 -21.36
CA HIS A 47 1.70 1.45 -20.29
C HIS A 47 0.24 1.61 -20.77
N GLY A 48 -0.06 1.22 -22.01
CA GLY A 48 -1.41 1.26 -22.59
C GLY A 48 -1.82 2.63 -23.12
N LEU A 49 -0.85 3.55 -23.32
CA LEU A 49 -1.09 4.90 -23.82
C LEU A 49 -0.64 5.00 -25.28
N PHE A 50 -1.60 4.78 -26.17
CA PHE A 50 -1.39 4.89 -27.61
C PHE A 50 -1.70 6.31 -28.08
N MET A 51 -0.69 6.99 -28.61
CA MET A 51 -0.79 8.38 -29.05
C MET A 51 -0.27 8.50 -30.49
N PRO A 52 -1.10 8.93 -31.45
CA PRO A 52 -0.72 9.03 -32.86
C PRO A 52 -0.01 10.37 -33.13
N PHE A 53 1.19 10.56 -32.55
CA PHE A 53 1.98 11.78 -32.73
C PHE A 53 2.23 12.09 -34.21
N GLU A 54 2.18 13.38 -34.56
CA GLU A 54 2.35 13.88 -35.95
C GLU A 54 1.32 13.38 -36.97
N GLN A 55 0.33 12.58 -36.55
CA GLN A 55 -0.74 12.14 -37.42
C GLN A 55 -1.89 13.16 -37.44
N GLN A 56 -2.65 13.07 -38.52
CA GLN A 56 -3.88 13.81 -38.72
C GLN A 56 -5.02 12.81 -38.76
N LEU A 57 -6.02 13.02 -37.89
CA LEU A 57 -7.22 12.21 -37.89
C LEU A 57 -8.37 13.04 -38.47
N SER A 58 -8.92 12.58 -39.59
CA SER A 58 -10.09 13.19 -40.22
C SER A 58 -11.37 12.52 -39.69
N PHE A 59 -12.36 13.32 -39.32
CA PHE A 59 -13.69 12.84 -38.95
C PHE A 59 -14.78 13.76 -39.50
N THR A 60 -15.96 13.19 -39.67
CA THR A 60 -17.20 13.92 -39.93
C THR A 60 -17.65 14.61 -38.64
N ALA A 61 -18.21 15.82 -38.73
CA ALA A 61 -18.53 16.70 -37.60
C ALA A 61 -19.34 16.02 -36.46
N ASP A 62 -20.05 14.93 -36.76
CA ASP A 62 -20.93 14.22 -35.82
C ASP A 62 -20.20 13.16 -34.95
N SER A 63 -18.89 12.95 -35.10
CA SER A 63 -18.15 11.85 -34.43
C SER A 63 -16.76 12.23 -33.92
N LEU A 64 -16.68 13.11 -32.92
CA LEU A 64 -15.47 13.25 -32.11
C LEU A 64 -15.28 11.98 -31.25
N PRO A 65 -14.13 11.27 -31.31
CA PRO A 65 -13.92 10.10 -30.48
C PRO A 65 -13.75 10.55 -29.02
N GLU A 66 -14.77 10.30 -28.18
CA GLU A 66 -14.73 10.64 -26.76
C GLU A 66 -13.57 9.96 -25.99
N ASN A 67 -12.91 8.97 -26.59
CA ASN A 67 -12.03 8.03 -25.89
C ASN A 67 -10.53 8.28 -26.07
N LEU A 68 -10.11 9.37 -26.74
CA LEU A 68 -8.68 9.57 -27.06
C LEU A 68 -7.79 9.84 -25.83
N LEU A 69 -8.35 10.21 -24.68
CA LEU A 69 -7.58 10.64 -23.49
C LEU A 69 -8.03 9.96 -22.18
N LYS A 70 -8.95 8.98 -22.22
CA LYS A 70 -9.69 8.50 -21.03
C LYS A 70 -8.93 7.56 -20.08
N HIS A 71 -7.61 7.39 -20.21
CA HIS A 71 -6.88 6.37 -19.45
C HIS A 71 -5.81 6.87 -18.47
N VAL A 72 -5.67 8.19 -18.26
CA VAL A 72 -4.82 8.70 -17.17
C VAL A 72 -5.50 9.87 -16.45
N PRO A 73 -6.22 9.64 -15.35
CA PRO A 73 -6.65 10.74 -14.49
C PRO A 73 -5.41 11.54 -14.05
N ASP A 74 -5.43 12.86 -14.26
CA ASP A 74 -4.43 13.80 -13.74
C ASP A 74 -2.99 13.75 -14.33
N ALA A 75 -2.81 13.29 -15.57
CA ALA A 75 -1.50 13.31 -16.24
C ALA A 75 -1.09 14.69 -16.82
N PRO A 76 0.18 15.14 -16.63
CA PRO A 76 0.74 16.31 -17.30
C PRO A 76 0.66 16.23 -18.83
N LEU A 77 0.68 15.02 -19.39
CA LEU A 77 0.57 14.78 -20.83
C LEU A 77 -0.80 15.21 -21.38
N ILE A 78 -1.90 14.92 -20.68
CA ILE A 78 -3.26 15.27 -21.15
C ILE A 78 -3.42 16.78 -21.24
N ALA A 79 -3.00 17.51 -20.20
CA ALA A 79 -3.06 18.97 -20.19
C ALA A 79 -2.21 19.58 -21.33
N ALA A 80 -1.02 19.03 -21.56
CA ALA A 80 -0.14 19.50 -22.63
C ALA A 80 -0.67 19.18 -24.03
N LEU A 81 -1.27 18.00 -24.23
CA LEU A 81 -1.90 17.61 -25.49
C LEU A 81 -3.10 18.50 -25.79
N ASN A 82 -4.01 18.72 -24.83
CA ASN A 82 -5.16 19.59 -25.02
C ASN A 82 -4.78 21.02 -25.43
N ALA A 83 -3.64 21.52 -24.94
CA ALA A 83 -3.15 22.85 -25.29
C ALA A 83 -2.45 22.93 -26.66
N LYS A 84 -2.18 21.79 -27.31
CA LYS A 84 -1.34 21.70 -28.53
C LYS A 84 -1.99 20.94 -29.68
N ILE A 85 -3.09 20.24 -29.42
CA ILE A 85 -3.92 19.64 -30.46
C ILE A 85 -4.67 20.76 -31.18
N GLU A 86 -4.54 20.78 -32.50
CA GLU A 86 -5.20 21.77 -33.34
C GLU A 86 -6.39 21.13 -34.07
N LEU A 87 -7.51 21.82 -34.07
CA LEU A 87 -8.68 21.49 -34.87
C LEU A 87 -8.64 22.37 -36.13
N VAL A 88 -8.48 21.77 -37.31
CA VAL A 88 -8.41 22.49 -38.58
C VAL A 88 -9.54 22.06 -39.53
N PRO A 89 -10.02 22.97 -40.41
CA PRO A 89 -10.95 22.59 -41.46
C PRO A 89 -10.32 21.55 -42.38
N GLY A 90 -11.01 20.44 -42.62
CA GLY A 90 -10.54 19.44 -43.57
C GLY A 90 -10.69 19.89 -45.01
N ASN A 91 -10.10 19.14 -45.94
CA ASN A 91 -10.14 19.45 -47.38
C ASN A 91 -11.56 19.49 -47.98
N ASN A 92 -12.56 18.91 -47.30
CA ASN A 92 -13.98 18.99 -47.65
C ASN A 92 -14.78 19.76 -46.59
N LEU A 93 -15.82 20.51 -47.01
CA LEU A 93 -16.66 21.39 -46.17
C LEU A 93 -17.38 20.69 -44.99
N THR A 94 -17.40 19.36 -44.96
CA THR A 94 -18.07 18.53 -43.93
C THR A 94 -17.09 17.77 -43.02
N THR A 95 -15.79 18.00 -43.19
CA THR A 95 -14.74 17.27 -42.48
C THR A 95 -13.94 18.18 -41.57
N THR A 96 -13.61 17.68 -40.39
CA THR A 96 -12.73 18.33 -39.43
C THR A 96 -11.52 17.43 -39.22
N GLU A 97 -10.34 18.05 -39.16
CA GLU A 97 -9.09 17.35 -38.94
C GLU A 97 -8.52 17.72 -37.58
N LEU A 98 -8.13 16.70 -36.81
CA LEU A 98 -7.43 16.87 -35.55
C LEU A 98 -5.96 16.56 -35.78
N ARG A 99 -5.11 17.55 -35.50
CA ARG A 99 -3.67 17.48 -35.69
C ARG A 99 -3.01 17.23 -34.34
N TYR A 100 -2.27 16.13 -34.24
CA TYR A 100 -1.47 15.85 -33.06
C TYR A 100 -0.14 16.60 -33.14
N PRO A 101 0.34 17.12 -31.99
CA PRO A 101 1.66 17.72 -31.94
C PRO A 101 2.74 16.67 -32.20
N ALA A 102 3.91 17.13 -32.62
CA ALA A 102 5.09 16.29 -32.63
C ALA A 102 5.46 15.87 -31.21
N ALA A 103 5.84 14.60 -31.03
CA ALA A 103 6.21 14.06 -29.71
C ALA A 103 7.30 14.90 -29.03
N GLU A 104 8.21 15.48 -29.80
CA GLU A 104 9.27 16.37 -29.30
C GLU A 104 8.71 17.63 -28.61
N THR A 105 7.64 18.21 -29.16
CA THR A 105 7.03 19.44 -28.61
C THR A 105 6.33 19.22 -27.27
N VAL A 106 5.96 17.97 -26.96
CA VAL A 106 5.36 17.55 -25.68
C VAL A 106 6.27 16.59 -24.90
N ARG A 107 7.57 16.58 -25.21
CA ARG A 107 8.57 15.68 -24.61
C ARG A 107 8.63 15.77 -23.08
N ARG A 108 8.63 16.99 -22.53
CA ARG A 108 8.67 17.21 -21.07
C ARG A 108 7.44 16.61 -20.36
N PRO A 109 6.20 16.86 -20.84
CA PRO A 109 5.00 16.15 -20.38
C PRO A 109 5.05 14.63 -20.50
N ILE A 110 5.61 14.09 -21.60
CA ILE A 110 5.80 12.64 -21.77
C ILE A 110 6.69 12.08 -20.64
N VAL A 111 7.86 12.69 -20.43
CA VAL A 111 8.79 12.27 -19.37
C VAL A 111 8.15 12.37 -17.98
N ALA A 112 7.42 13.45 -17.70
CA ALA A 112 6.71 13.61 -16.43
C ALA A 112 5.66 12.51 -16.19
N THR A 113 4.94 12.12 -17.24
CA THR A 113 3.93 11.06 -17.19
C THR A 113 4.57 9.69 -16.98
N LEU A 114 5.67 9.38 -17.67
CA LEU A 114 6.41 8.12 -17.45
C LEU A 114 6.96 8.00 -16.02
N ARG A 115 7.37 9.11 -15.40
CA ARG A 115 7.74 9.14 -13.97
C ARG A 115 6.57 8.82 -13.05
N GLN A 116 5.40 9.40 -13.32
CA GLN A 116 4.18 9.10 -12.55
C GLN A 116 3.76 7.63 -12.69
N LEU A 117 3.99 7.04 -13.87
CA LEU A 117 3.76 5.63 -14.15
C LEU A 117 4.84 4.69 -13.56
N GLY A 118 5.84 5.24 -12.88
CA GLY A 118 6.87 4.48 -12.17
C GLY A 118 7.96 3.88 -13.08
N VAL A 119 8.18 4.43 -14.27
CA VAL A 119 9.28 3.99 -15.14
C VAL A 119 10.63 4.31 -14.47
N PRO A 120 11.51 3.31 -14.27
CA PRO A 120 12.77 3.52 -13.56
C PRO A 120 13.75 4.34 -14.39
N GLU A 121 14.48 5.25 -13.74
CA GLU A 121 15.56 6.03 -14.35
C GLU A 121 16.69 6.28 -13.35
N GLY A 122 17.90 6.50 -13.88
CA GLY A 122 19.06 6.83 -13.05
C GLY A 122 19.70 5.62 -12.38
N LYS A 123 20.52 5.89 -11.35
CA LYS A 123 21.43 4.92 -10.77
C LYS A 123 20.95 4.39 -9.43
N LEU A 124 20.71 3.09 -9.36
CA LEU A 124 20.48 2.36 -8.12
C LEU A 124 21.78 1.67 -7.70
N LYS A 125 22.32 2.02 -6.53
CA LYS A 125 23.46 1.30 -5.95
C LYS A 125 22.96 0.00 -5.34
N LEU A 126 23.42 -1.13 -5.88
CA LEU A 126 23.33 -2.44 -5.25
C LEU A 126 24.48 -2.50 -4.23
N SER A 127 24.19 -2.36 -2.94
CA SER A 127 25.25 -2.47 -1.91
C SER A 127 25.90 -3.84 -2.01
N ALA A 128 27.16 -3.89 -2.47
CA ALA A 128 28.02 -5.05 -2.25
C ALA A 128 28.30 -5.11 -0.74
N THR A 129 28.05 -6.30 -0.19
CA THR A 129 27.89 -6.62 1.23
C THR A 129 26.80 -5.82 1.95
N PRO A 130 25.89 -6.49 2.69
CA PRO A 130 25.05 -5.78 3.64
C PRO A 130 26.01 -5.24 4.69
N LYS A 131 26.29 -3.93 4.67
CA LYS A 131 26.45 -3.26 5.96
C LYS A 131 25.20 -3.66 6.73
N PRO A 132 25.30 -4.23 7.94
CA PRO A 132 24.11 -4.44 8.74
C PRO A 132 23.43 -3.09 8.78
N VAL A 133 22.32 -2.99 8.04
CA VAL A 133 21.44 -1.86 8.16
C VAL A 133 21.16 -1.88 9.64
N LYS A 134 21.62 -0.86 10.37
CA LYS A 134 21.06 -0.64 11.70
C LYS A 134 19.58 -0.50 11.42
N ALA A 135 18.86 -1.58 11.71
CA ALA A 135 17.44 -1.65 11.49
C ALA A 135 16.89 -0.45 12.24
N THR A 136 16.38 0.52 11.48
CA THR A 136 15.48 1.48 12.08
C THR A 136 14.29 0.63 12.55
N PRO A 137 13.73 0.87 13.74
CA PRO A 137 12.50 0.20 14.21
C PRO A 137 11.37 0.19 13.16
N GLU A 138 11.49 1.12 12.20
CA GLU A 138 10.62 1.38 11.07
C GLU A 138 10.59 0.29 9.97
N SER A 139 11.57 -0.62 9.89
CA SER A 139 11.60 -1.73 8.91
C SER A 139 11.35 -3.11 9.53
N GLU A 140 11.09 -3.17 10.84
CA GLU A 140 11.13 -4.43 11.60
C GLU A 140 9.77 -5.14 11.71
N ASN A 141 8.63 -4.46 11.56
CA ASN A 141 7.34 -5.11 11.87
C ASN A 141 7.08 -6.39 11.06
N TYR A 142 7.30 -6.38 9.74
CA TYR A 142 7.14 -7.60 8.94
C TYR A 142 8.08 -8.70 9.41
N TYR A 143 9.38 -8.42 9.55
CA TYR A 143 10.37 -9.42 9.94
C TYR A 143 10.19 -9.90 11.37
N LEU A 144 9.79 -9.01 12.30
CA LEU A 144 9.48 -9.33 13.69
C LEU A 144 8.42 -10.43 13.74
N TYR A 145 7.29 -10.25 13.06
CA TYR A 145 6.21 -11.22 13.07
C TYR A 145 6.47 -12.42 12.15
N ALA A 146 7.28 -12.27 11.10
CA ALA A 146 7.68 -13.39 10.24
C ALA A 146 8.66 -14.35 10.97
N HIS A 147 9.50 -13.84 11.85
CA HIS A 147 10.46 -14.63 12.63
C HIS A 147 9.94 -15.05 14.00
N THR A 148 8.99 -14.30 14.55
CA THR A 148 8.39 -14.57 15.86
C THR A 148 6.87 -14.62 15.74
N PRO A 149 6.33 -15.65 15.06
CA PRO A 149 4.88 -15.81 14.94
C PRO A 149 4.26 -16.07 16.31
N ILE A 150 3.15 -15.43 16.57
CA ILE A 150 2.36 -15.58 17.79
C ILE A 150 1.23 -16.57 17.48
N THR A 151 1.25 -17.74 18.13
CA THR A 151 0.17 -18.72 17.98
C THR A 151 -1.06 -18.31 18.77
N LEU A 152 -2.24 -18.81 18.36
CA LEU A 152 -3.49 -18.59 19.10
C LEU A 152 -3.35 -19.03 20.56
N GLU A 153 -2.77 -20.21 20.80
CA GLU A 153 -2.54 -20.76 22.15
C GLU A 153 -1.67 -19.83 23.01
N GLN A 154 -0.57 -19.32 22.46
CA GLN A 154 0.32 -18.38 23.15
C GLN A 154 -0.42 -17.08 23.50
N HIS A 155 -1.21 -16.54 22.57
CA HIS A 155 -1.98 -15.32 22.80
C HIS A 155 -3.06 -15.52 23.88
N LEU A 156 -3.82 -16.62 23.81
CA LEU A 156 -4.86 -16.95 24.79
C LEU A 156 -4.28 -17.17 26.19
N ALA A 157 -3.11 -17.82 26.30
CA ALA A 157 -2.40 -17.97 27.56
C ALA A 157 -1.98 -16.60 28.15
N ALA A 158 -1.41 -15.72 27.32
CA ALA A 158 -1.01 -14.39 27.76
C ALA A 158 -2.20 -13.52 28.23
N LEU A 159 -3.35 -13.60 27.53
CA LEU A 159 -4.58 -12.94 27.98
C LEU A 159 -5.10 -13.51 29.31
N ALA A 160 -5.02 -14.83 29.51
CA ALA A 160 -5.43 -15.45 30.76
C ALA A 160 -4.55 -15.01 31.94
N ASP A 161 -3.25 -14.85 31.73
CA ASP A 161 -2.33 -14.36 32.77
C ASP A 161 -2.55 -12.89 33.09
N LEU A 162 -2.81 -12.04 32.09
CA LEU A 162 -3.23 -10.66 32.32
C LEU A 162 -4.55 -10.58 33.09
N GLN A 163 -5.51 -11.47 32.79
CA GLN A 163 -6.78 -11.52 33.51
C GLN A 163 -6.57 -11.83 35.01
N LYS A 164 -5.72 -12.81 35.33
CA LYS A 164 -5.35 -13.12 36.72
C LYS A 164 -4.70 -11.90 37.38
N ALA A 165 -3.74 -11.28 36.71
CA ALA A 165 -3.04 -10.10 37.24
C ALA A 165 -4.01 -8.93 37.50
N LEU A 166 -4.97 -8.68 36.61
CA LEU A 166 -6.01 -7.66 36.77
C LEU A 166 -6.87 -7.89 38.01
N THR A 167 -7.21 -9.15 38.32
CA THR A 167 -8.05 -9.48 39.48
C THR A 167 -7.35 -9.36 40.82
N HIS A 168 -6.02 -9.51 40.85
CA HIS A 168 -5.23 -9.39 42.09
C HIS A 168 -4.68 -7.97 42.33
N GLN A 169 -4.76 -7.10 41.33
CA GLN A 169 -4.27 -5.74 41.42
C GLN A 169 -5.37 -4.80 41.95
N ASN A 170 -5.05 -4.02 42.98
CA ASN A 170 -5.97 -3.02 43.55
C ASN A 170 -5.66 -1.59 43.10
N ASN A 171 -4.48 -1.36 42.52
CA ASN A 171 -4.09 -0.04 42.02
C ASN A 171 -4.75 0.24 40.65
N PRO A 172 -5.62 1.27 40.53
CA PRO A 172 -6.30 1.60 39.28
C PRO A 172 -5.36 1.90 38.11
N LEU A 173 -4.22 2.56 38.36
CA LEU A 173 -3.25 2.88 37.31
C LEU A 173 -2.61 1.61 36.75
N LEU A 174 -2.25 0.66 37.62
CA LEU A 174 -1.71 -0.63 37.19
C LEU A 174 -2.76 -1.47 36.46
N GLN A 175 -4.03 -1.41 36.89
CA GLN A 175 -5.12 -2.07 36.16
C GLN A 175 -5.32 -1.47 34.76
N LYS A 176 -5.26 -0.14 34.61
CA LYS A 176 -5.28 0.53 33.29
C LYS A 176 -4.13 0.07 32.40
N SER A 177 -2.91 0.00 32.96
CA SER A 177 -1.74 -0.49 32.23
C SER A 177 -1.90 -1.95 31.78
N LEU A 178 -2.43 -2.82 32.64
CA LEU A 178 -2.66 -4.23 32.29
C LEU A 178 -3.75 -4.38 31.22
N LEU A 179 -4.81 -3.58 31.27
CA LEU A 179 -5.83 -3.53 30.20
C LEU A 179 -5.22 -3.07 28.88
N LEU A 180 -4.42 -2.00 28.89
CA LEU A 180 -3.72 -1.53 27.69
C LEU A 180 -2.80 -2.62 27.12
N SER A 181 -2.06 -3.32 27.97
CA SER A 181 -1.22 -4.45 27.55
C SER A 181 -2.03 -5.55 26.88
N ALA A 182 -3.25 -5.85 27.35
CA ALA A 182 -4.12 -6.84 26.70
C ALA A 182 -4.45 -6.42 25.26
N PHE A 183 -4.82 -5.15 25.04
CA PHE A 183 -5.05 -4.62 23.69
C PHE A 183 -3.80 -4.66 22.81
N VAL A 184 -2.65 -4.25 23.34
CA VAL A 184 -1.38 -4.28 22.59
C VAL A 184 -1.01 -5.71 22.18
N LEU A 185 -1.22 -6.69 23.06
CA LEU A 185 -1.03 -8.10 22.73
C LEU A 185 -1.97 -8.57 21.63
N THR A 186 -3.26 -8.21 21.68
CA THR A 186 -4.22 -8.58 20.63
C THR A 186 -3.90 -7.90 19.30
N GLU A 187 -3.44 -6.65 19.30
CA GLU A 187 -2.95 -5.99 18.08
C GLU A 187 -1.69 -6.64 17.52
N GLY A 188 -0.77 -7.06 18.39
CA GLY A 188 0.42 -7.83 18.00
C GLY A 188 0.05 -9.18 17.39
N PHE A 189 -0.92 -9.87 17.98
CA PHE A 189 -1.46 -11.12 17.48
C PHE A 189 -2.09 -10.94 16.09
N LEU A 190 -2.95 -9.94 15.90
CA LEU A 190 -3.53 -9.60 14.60
C LEU A 190 -2.44 -9.38 13.53
N LYS A 191 -1.40 -8.59 13.84
CA LYS A 191 -0.29 -8.37 12.91
C LYS A 191 0.44 -9.65 12.59
N SER A 192 0.61 -10.54 13.57
CA SER A 192 1.20 -11.87 13.36
C SER A 192 0.37 -12.73 12.41
N GLN A 193 -0.96 -12.75 12.57
CA GLN A 193 -1.85 -13.50 11.68
C GLN A 193 -1.81 -12.96 10.24
N LEU A 194 -1.82 -11.62 10.09
CA LEU A 194 -1.67 -10.99 8.79
C LEU A 194 -0.33 -11.33 8.12
N VAL A 195 0.77 -11.37 8.87
CA VAL A 195 2.08 -11.72 8.30
C VAL A 195 2.18 -13.20 7.96
N ALA A 196 1.54 -14.09 8.74
CA ALA A 196 1.58 -15.53 8.53
C ALA A 196 1.00 -15.96 7.16
N VAL A 197 0.02 -15.21 6.64
CA VAL A 197 -0.60 -15.49 5.33
C VAL A 197 0.13 -14.83 4.15
N ILE A 198 1.05 -13.90 4.40
CA ILE A 198 1.81 -13.23 3.34
C ILE A 198 2.88 -14.19 2.80
N PRO A 199 2.93 -14.45 1.48
CA PRO A 199 3.99 -15.26 0.89
C PRO A 199 5.36 -14.69 1.22
N ASN A 200 6.30 -15.55 1.61
CA ASN A 200 7.65 -15.13 1.99
C ASN A 200 8.26 -14.24 0.90
N VAL A 201 8.47 -12.96 1.21
CA VAL A 201 8.92 -11.95 0.24
C VAL A 201 10.28 -12.32 -0.36
N ALA A 202 11.22 -12.85 0.43
CA ALA A 202 12.54 -13.23 -0.07
C ALA A 202 12.47 -14.41 -1.05
N ALA A 203 11.51 -15.32 -0.85
CA ALA A 203 11.30 -16.47 -1.74
C ALA A 203 10.53 -16.10 -3.03
N ASN A 204 9.67 -15.07 -2.98
CA ASN A 204 8.71 -14.78 -4.05
C ASN A 204 9.02 -13.50 -4.85
N VAL A 205 9.89 -12.61 -4.34
CA VAL A 205 10.25 -11.36 -5.01
C VAL A 205 11.73 -11.38 -5.38
N GLN A 206 12.03 -11.29 -6.67
CA GLN A 206 13.42 -11.25 -7.14
C GLN A 206 14.03 -9.85 -7.00
N GLY A 207 15.23 -9.80 -6.41
CA GLY A 207 16.03 -8.59 -6.27
C GLY A 207 15.81 -7.88 -4.94
N HIS A 208 16.92 -7.64 -4.22
CA HIS A 208 16.92 -7.04 -2.88
C HIS A 208 16.20 -5.68 -2.81
N ALA A 209 16.35 -4.83 -3.84
CA ALA A 209 15.69 -3.53 -3.88
C ALA A 209 14.15 -3.66 -3.91
N PHE A 210 13.62 -4.61 -4.70
CA PHE A 210 12.18 -4.87 -4.77
C PHE A 210 11.66 -5.52 -3.49
N GLN A 211 12.42 -6.48 -2.92
CA GLN A 211 12.11 -7.04 -1.60
C GLN A 211 12.00 -5.94 -0.54
N THR A 212 12.94 -5.00 -0.53
CA THR A 212 12.94 -3.86 0.41
C THR A 212 11.70 -2.98 0.24
N LEU A 213 11.31 -2.67 -1.01
CA LEU A 213 10.12 -1.86 -1.29
C LEU A 213 8.83 -2.55 -0.82
N VAL A 214 8.71 -3.86 -1.10
CA VAL A 214 7.54 -4.66 -0.71
C VAL A 214 7.46 -4.79 0.81
N VAL A 215 8.56 -5.13 1.49
CA VAL A 215 8.60 -5.22 2.95
C VAL A 215 8.26 -3.88 3.60
N ARG A 216 8.74 -2.76 3.02
CA ARG A 216 8.41 -1.42 3.52
C ARG A 216 6.92 -1.13 3.40
N ASP A 217 6.31 -1.43 2.25
CA ASP A 217 4.86 -1.22 2.04
C ASP A 217 4.03 -2.06 3.02
N ILE A 218 4.33 -3.36 3.16
CA ILE A 218 3.68 -4.23 4.13
C ILE A 218 3.85 -3.69 5.57
N SER A 219 5.06 -3.30 5.94
CA SER A 219 5.36 -2.77 7.28
C SER A 219 4.61 -1.47 7.57
N GLN A 220 4.43 -0.61 6.56
CA GLN A 220 3.61 0.60 6.67
C GLN A 220 2.13 0.25 6.84
N LYS A 221 1.60 -0.69 6.06
CA LYS A 221 0.21 -1.14 6.17
C LYS A 221 -0.10 -1.75 7.55
N LEU A 222 0.80 -2.57 8.09
CA LEU A 222 0.66 -3.17 9.43
C LEU A 222 0.58 -2.14 10.58
N ARG A 223 1.02 -0.89 10.38
CA ARG A 223 0.98 0.16 11.42
C ARG A 223 -0.37 0.85 11.55
N SER A 224 -1.14 0.94 10.46
CA SER A 224 -2.40 1.69 10.46
C SER A 224 -3.60 0.76 10.56
N PRO A 225 -4.71 1.18 11.22
CA PRO A 225 -5.96 0.42 11.18
C PRO A 225 -6.43 0.14 9.73
N ARG A 226 -6.42 1.18 8.88
CA ARG A 226 -6.81 1.06 7.47
C ARG A 226 -5.90 0.10 6.69
N GLY A 227 -4.58 0.21 6.83
CA GLY A 227 -3.65 -0.67 6.14
C GLY A 227 -3.76 -2.14 6.59
N ARG A 228 -4.08 -2.39 7.86
CA ARG A 228 -4.39 -3.75 8.35
C ARG A 228 -5.67 -4.29 7.72
N ALA A 229 -6.71 -3.47 7.60
CA ALA A 229 -7.95 -3.85 6.91
C ALA A 229 -7.69 -4.13 5.42
N ASP A 230 -6.88 -3.32 4.74
CA ASP A 230 -6.49 -3.54 3.35
C ASP A 230 -5.74 -4.87 3.15
N LEU A 231 -4.80 -5.19 4.07
CA LEU A 231 -4.09 -6.47 4.06
C LEU A 231 -5.04 -7.64 4.32
N TYR A 232 -5.93 -7.52 5.30
CA TYR A 232 -6.90 -8.56 5.62
C TYR A 232 -7.81 -8.84 4.40
N HIS A 233 -8.38 -7.80 3.80
CA HIS A 233 -9.19 -7.93 2.59
C HIS A 233 -8.42 -8.60 1.43
N LEU A 234 -7.14 -8.27 1.26
CA LEU A 234 -6.30 -8.82 0.20
C LEU A 234 -6.03 -10.33 0.38
N PHE A 235 -5.80 -10.78 1.61
CA PHE A 235 -5.36 -12.16 1.89
C PHE A 235 -6.46 -13.10 2.41
N PHE A 236 -7.63 -12.58 2.78
CA PHE A 236 -8.78 -13.34 3.27
C PHE A 236 -10.00 -13.17 2.34
N GLU A 237 -9.81 -13.32 1.02
CA GLU A 237 -10.88 -13.37 0.01
C GLU A 237 -11.90 -12.22 0.06
N GLY A 238 -11.45 -11.00 0.37
CA GLY A 238 -12.33 -9.83 0.43
C GLY A 238 -13.18 -9.72 1.70
N GLN A 239 -12.91 -10.56 2.71
CA GLN A 239 -13.54 -10.42 4.02
C GLN A 239 -13.18 -9.09 4.69
N THR A 240 -14.11 -8.60 5.50
CA THR A 240 -13.88 -7.39 6.30
C THR A 240 -13.19 -7.77 7.60
N LEU A 241 -12.10 -7.08 7.93
CA LEU A 241 -11.43 -7.25 9.22
C LEU A 241 -12.43 -6.93 10.35
N PRO A 242 -12.76 -7.87 11.24
CA PRO A 242 -13.58 -7.56 12.41
C PRO A 242 -12.93 -6.47 13.26
N THR A 243 -13.76 -5.68 13.92
CA THR A 243 -13.26 -4.64 14.83
C THR A 243 -12.81 -5.28 16.15
N ILE A 244 -11.67 -4.83 16.67
CA ILE A 244 -11.24 -5.19 18.03
C ILE A 244 -12.28 -4.62 19.01
N PRO A 245 -12.90 -5.43 19.88
CA PRO A 245 -13.95 -4.95 20.77
C PRO A 245 -13.40 -3.90 21.73
N HIS A 246 -14.19 -2.86 22.02
CA HIS A 246 -13.81 -1.75 22.88
C HIS A 246 -12.55 -1.00 22.41
N PHE A 247 -12.39 -0.81 21.10
CA PHE A 247 -11.24 -0.10 20.52
C PHE A 247 -11.08 1.34 21.05
N GLU A 248 -12.17 2.05 21.34
CA GLU A 248 -12.06 3.38 21.95
C GLU A 248 -11.49 3.37 23.36
N LEU A 249 -11.84 2.36 24.17
CA LEU A 249 -11.22 2.21 25.48
C LEU A 249 -9.69 2.05 25.33
N ARG A 250 -9.23 1.28 24.34
CA ARG A 250 -7.81 1.17 24.02
C ARG A 250 -7.20 2.53 23.70
N ASN A 251 -7.85 3.34 22.86
CA ASN A 251 -7.34 4.66 22.48
C ASN A 251 -7.25 5.60 23.70
N LEU A 252 -8.30 5.63 24.53
CA LEU A 252 -8.31 6.41 25.76
C LEU A 252 -7.20 5.96 26.72
N LEU A 253 -7.05 4.66 26.96
CA LEU A 253 -5.96 4.14 27.80
C LEU A 253 -4.56 4.52 27.30
N ALA A 254 -4.38 4.65 25.98
CA ALA A 254 -3.09 4.99 25.37
C ALA A 254 -2.78 6.50 25.36
N HIS A 255 -3.81 7.36 25.25
CA HIS A 255 -3.63 8.80 24.98
C HIS A 255 -4.16 9.71 26.09
N ASP A 256 -5.19 9.29 26.83
CA ASP A 256 -5.79 10.06 27.92
C ASP A 256 -6.22 9.11 29.06
N ASN A 257 -5.28 8.79 29.94
CA ASN A 257 -5.57 7.88 31.04
C ASN A 257 -6.63 8.45 32.00
N ALA A 258 -6.82 9.78 32.06
CA ALA A 258 -7.74 10.42 32.99
C ALA A 258 -9.20 10.27 32.52
N ALA A 259 -9.42 10.10 31.21
CA ALA A 259 -10.72 9.85 30.60
C ALA A 259 -11.33 8.47 30.93
N THR A 260 -10.62 7.62 31.67
CA THR A 260 -11.11 6.31 32.12
C THR A 260 -11.15 6.23 33.64
N THR A 261 -12.20 5.63 34.19
CA THR A 261 -12.30 5.37 35.63
C THR A 261 -12.38 3.88 35.89
N ILE A 262 -11.65 3.40 36.89
CA ILE A 262 -11.72 1.99 37.32
C ILE A 262 -12.36 1.91 38.69
N THR A 263 -13.36 1.05 38.83
CA THR A 263 -14.04 0.80 40.10
C THR A 263 -14.50 -0.65 40.16
N LYS A 264 -14.14 -1.37 41.23
CA LYS A 264 -14.60 -2.74 41.52
C LYS A 264 -14.46 -3.72 40.32
N GLY A 265 -13.30 -3.72 39.64
CA GLY A 265 -13.03 -4.64 38.53
C GLY A 265 -13.76 -4.29 37.23
N GLN A 266 -14.27 -3.07 37.13
CA GLN A 266 -14.92 -2.52 35.95
C GLN A 266 -14.19 -1.26 35.51
N VAL A 267 -14.26 -0.97 34.22
CA VAL A 267 -13.79 0.28 33.63
C VAL A 267 -14.96 1.03 33.03
N THR A 268 -15.00 2.32 33.32
CA THR A 268 -15.97 3.27 32.79
C THR A 268 -15.24 4.26 31.89
N TYR A 269 -15.77 4.47 30.69
CA TYR A 269 -15.18 5.34 29.67
C TYR A 269 -16.28 5.89 28.76
N MET A 270 -15.95 6.92 27.99
CA MET A 270 -16.85 7.46 26.96
C MET A 270 -16.61 6.70 25.64
N ASP A 271 -17.66 6.15 25.04
CA ASP A 271 -17.59 5.41 23.78
C ASP A 271 -17.70 6.30 22.53
N GLU A 272 -17.74 5.68 21.35
CA GLU A 272 -17.84 6.33 20.03
C GLU A 272 -19.11 7.20 19.90
N ASP A 273 -20.19 6.84 20.59
CA ASP A 273 -21.47 7.55 20.59
C ASP A 273 -21.54 8.64 21.69
N HIS A 274 -20.38 8.95 22.30
CA HIS A 274 -20.25 9.85 23.43
C HIS A 274 -21.08 9.43 24.66
N GLN A 275 -21.39 8.14 24.79
CA GLN A 275 -22.10 7.59 25.93
C GLN A 275 -21.13 7.05 26.97
N LEU A 276 -21.52 7.17 28.25
CA LEU A 276 -20.73 6.66 29.35
C LEU A 276 -20.97 5.15 29.49
N THR A 277 -20.00 4.36 29.06
CA THR A 277 -20.08 2.90 29.01
C THR A 277 -19.25 2.29 30.14
N THR A 278 -19.83 1.33 30.87
CA THR A 278 -19.16 0.62 31.98
C THR A 278 -19.09 -0.87 31.67
N VAL A 279 -17.88 -1.42 31.68
CA VAL A 279 -17.62 -2.79 31.24
C VAL A 279 -16.74 -3.52 32.27
N PRO A 280 -17.09 -4.73 32.69
CA PRO A 280 -16.23 -5.53 33.56
C PRO A 280 -14.99 -6.02 32.80
N PHE A 281 -13.83 -6.09 33.48
CA PHE A 281 -12.58 -6.55 32.86
C PHE A 281 -12.73 -7.93 32.21
N LYS A 282 -13.50 -8.82 32.85
CA LYS A 282 -13.79 -10.16 32.32
C LYS A 282 -14.47 -10.12 30.94
N ALA A 283 -15.38 -9.17 30.70
CA ALA A 283 -16.04 -9.04 29.41
C ALA A 283 -15.07 -8.49 28.35
N ILE A 284 -14.20 -7.54 28.71
CA ILE A 284 -13.17 -7.02 27.80
C ILE A 284 -12.22 -8.14 27.37
N ILE A 285 -11.64 -8.87 28.33
CA ILE A 285 -10.73 -9.99 28.03
C ILE A 285 -11.48 -11.07 27.24
N GLY A 286 -12.72 -11.38 27.59
CA GLY A 286 -13.55 -12.33 26.84
C GLY A 286 -13.77 -11.91 25.39
N GLY A 287 -14.05 -10.63 25.15
CA GLY A 287 -14.17 -10.07 23.80
C GLY A 287 -12.87 -10.16 23.01
N LEU A 288 -11.73 -9.83 23.61
CA LEU A 288 -10.42 -9.95 22.95
C LEU A 288 -10.08 -11.40 22.59
N ARG A 289 -10.45 -12.37 23.43
CA ARG A 289 -10.32 -13.80 23.13
C ARG A 289 -11.19 -14.22 21.96
N GLY A 290 -12.48 -13.84 21.98
CA GLY A 290 -13.41 -14.16 20.89
C GLY A 290 -12.98 -13.53 19.56
N PHE A 291 -12.43 -12.32 19.59
CA PHE A 291 -11.81 -11.69 18.43
C PHE A 291 -10.62 -12.52 17.90
N ALA A 292 -9.71 -12.94 18.79
CA ALA A 292 -8.53 -13.72 18.41
C ALA A 292 -8.89 -15.07 17.79
N GLU A 293 -9.88 -15.76 18.37
CA GLU A 293 -10.43 -17.01 17.85
C GLU A 293 -11.03 -16.79 16.46
N HIS A 294 -11.83 -15.73 16.27
CA HIS A 294 -12.44 -15.42 14.98
C HIS A 294 -11.42 -15.19 13.86
N ILE A 295 -10.35 -14.44 14.10
CA ILE A 295 -9.35 -14.13 13.05
C ILE A 295 -8.36 -15.28 12.78
N SER A 296 -8.49 -16.39 13.51
CA SER A 296 -7.63 -17.58 13.38
C SER A 296 -8.30 -18.72 12.61
N HIS A 297 -9.57 -18.53 12.21
CA HIS A 297 -10.38 -19.46 11.41
C HIS A 297 -10.52 -18.94 9.98
#